data_AF-A0A6P8VEU0-F1
#
_entry.id   AF-A0A6P8VEU0-F1
#
_cell.length_a   1.000
_cell.length_b   1.000
_cell.length_c   1.000
_cell.angle_alpha   90.00
_cell.angle_beta   90.00
_cell.angle_gamma   90.00
#
_symmetry.space_group_name_H-M   'P 1'
#
loop_
_entity.id
_entity.type
_entity.pdbx_description
1 polymer ?
#
loop_
_entity_poly.entity_id
_entity_poly.type
_entity_poly.pdbx_seq_one_letter_code
_entity_poly.pdbx_strand_id
1 'polypeptide(L)'
;MNLLREQQEALTLDLQQRRSEQESLLNQRDDLDSQLQESSFANRKLLEQLTEEGQEKDKLLKDLDESKKTAEKRKAMLDEMAVQLMQEKSDHKEALSDLKLQHEKEVLGVRARYEKELRGLHEDKNRSEEEIRQQLRDEKARSKALEGLQQRVEELQAQVLSMEGTKGWFERRLKEAEENIEKKTLEHQEEVERLQKEHTLQLEEKQTEMEGLKQQLQEVEKQKEEHNAAMEKLKQEIKDTVDGQRILEKKGSAALKDLKRQLQLERKRADKLQERLQEILTNSKTRTGLEELVLSEINSPSRSQPTGDSSSVSSFSYRDMMKESQPTNQNKSGGGSPQSQRPAELSDDEVGELFQRLAEVQQEKWMLEEKVKHLEVSCSSMAEDICRKSSIIETYVMDSRIGFSGSAVGGHGGHGGHGGVLAERGGLGSVLRDLVKPGDENLREMNKKLQNMLEEQLTKNMHLQKDLELLSQELVRLSKENPGGGAAGSG
;
A
#
# COMPACT_ATOMS: atom_id res chain seq x y z
N MET A 1 103.95 182.72 18.52
CA MET A 1 104.58 181.61 17.77
C MET A 1 104.50 180.32 18.55
N ASN A 2 105.28 180.11 19.63
CA ASN A 2 105.37 178.82 20.34
C ASN A 2 104.01 178.19 20.71
N LEU A 3 103.12 178.94 21.39
CA LEU A 3 101.78 178.45 21.75
C LEU A 3 100.96 177.92 20.56
N LEU A 4 101.10 178.54 19.38
CA LEU A 4 100.41 178.13 18.16
C LEU A 4 100.97 176.81 17.61
N ARG A 5 102.28 176.60 17.79
CA ARG A 5 102.99 175.37 17.41
C ARG A 5 102.66 174.23 18.37
N GLU A 6 102.63 174.50 19.68
CA GLU A 6 102.19 173.53 20.71
C GLU A 6 100.73 173.11 20.48
N GLN A 7 99.84 174.05 20.14
CA GLN A 7 98.46 173.74 19.74
C GLN A 7 98.39 172.91 18.44
N GLN A 8 99.24 173.22 17.44
CA GLN A 8 99.27 172.47 16.18
C GLN A 8 99.86 171.06 16.35
N GLU A 9 100.86 170.88 17.19
CA GLU A 9 101.44 169.59 17.55
C GLU A 9 100.43 168.75 18.37
N ALA A 10 99.72 169.36 19.33
CA ALA A 10 98.63 168.71 20.07
C ALA A 10 97.45 168.29 19.15
N LEU A 11 96.98 169.17 18.27
CA LEU A 11 95.96 168.84 17.26
C LEU A 11 96.40 167.73 16.30
N THR A 12 97.71 167.63 16.01
CA THR A 12 98.27 166.56 15.18
C THR A 12 98.28 165.23 15.93
N LEU A 13 98.62 165.24 17.22
CA LEU A 13 98.56 164.07 18.10
C LEU A 13 97.11 163.59 18.28
N ASP A 14 96.15 164.49 18.53
CA ASP A 14 94.72 164.17 18.59
C ASP A 14 94.24 163.55 17.27
N LEU A 15 94.60 164.13 16.11
CA LEU A 15 94.26 163.57 14.80
C LEU A 15 94.90 162.20 14.55
N GLN A 16 96.12 161.97 15.04
CA GLN A 16 96.79 160.67 14.93
C GLN A 16 96.15 159.63 15.85
N GLN A 17 95.80 160.00 17.09
CA GLN A 17 95.07 159.14 18.01
C GLN A 17 93.69 158.78 17.43
N ARG A 18 92.92 159.76 16.94
CA ARG A 18 91.61 159.52 16.30
C ARG A 18 91.71 158.61 15.08
N ARG A 19 92.80 158.67 14.30
CA ARG A 19 93.08 157.71 13.22
C ARG A 19 93.35 156.31 13.75
N SER A 20 94.18 156.14 14.79
CA SER A 20 94.42 154.82 15.37
C SER A 20 93.18 154.22 16.06
N GLU A 21 92.33 155.06 16.66
CA GLU A 21 91.02 154.65 17.18
C GLU A 21 90.09 154.22 16.03
N GLN A 22 90.05 154.97 14.94
CA GLN A 22 89.27 154.63 13.74
C GLN A 22 89.75 153.32 13.09
N GLU A 23 91.06 153.12 12.93
CA GLU A 23 91.65 151.89 12.40
C GLU A 23 91.38 150.68 13.32
N SER A 24 91.50 150.85 14.65
CA SER A 24 91.13 149.80 15.61
C SER A 24 89.64 149.45 15.56
N LEU A 25 88.75 150.44 15.37
CA LEU A 25 87.31 150.21 15.24
C LEU A 25 86.93 149.56 13.89
N LEU A 26 87.67 149.87 12.82
CA LEU A 26 87.51 149.20 11.52
C LEU A 26 87.94 147.74 11.59
N ASN A 27 89.09 147.43 12.20
CA ASN A 27 89.53 146.05 12.41
C ASN A 27 88.53 145.27 13.27
N GLN A 28 88.03 145.86 14.36
CA GLN A 28 86.99 145.24 15.21
C GLN A 28 85.67 145.01 14.45
N ARG A 29 85.28 145.91 13.55
CA ARG A 29 84.13 145.68 12.66
C ARG A 29 84.39 144.48 11.75
N ASP A 30 85.55 144.42 11.10
CA ASP A 30 85.85 143.39 10.10
C ASP A 30 86.02 142.00 10.74
N ASP A 31 86.53 141.93 11.98
CA ASP A 31 86.52 140.73 12.82
C ASP A 31 85.08 140.28 13.17
N LEU A 32 84.21 141.22 13.55
CA LEU A 32 82.81 140.95 13.89
C LEU A 32 81.97 140.54 12.66
N ASP A 33 82.16 141.19 11.51
CA ASP A 33 81.53 140.84 10.25
C ASP A 33 81.99 139.44 9.77
N SER A 34 83.27 139.10 9.98
CA SER A 34 83.79 137.75 9.71
C SER A 34 83.17 136.68 10.62
N GLN A 35 83.10 136.94 11.92
CA GLN A 35 82.43 136.04 12.88
C GLN A 35 80.93 135.90 12.59
N LEU A 36 80.27 136.97 12.18
CA LEU A 36 78.86 136.96 11.77
C LEU A 36 78.67 136.13 10.49
N GLN A 37 79.58 136.24 9.51
CA GLN A 37 79.55 135.44 8.29
C GLN A 37 79.78 133.95 8.59
N GLU A 38 80.79 133.59 9.39
CA GLU A 38 81.04 132.21 9.81
C GLU A 38 79.86 131.63 10.61
N SER A 39 79.30 132.40 11.55
CA SER A 39 78.09 132.03 12.28
C SER A 39 76.90 131.82 11.35
N SER A 40 76.70 132.69 10.36
CA SER A 40 75.63 132.55 9.37
C SER A 40 75.78 131.28 8.51
N PHE A 41 77.03 130.91 8.16
CA PHE A 41 77.32 129.69 7.41
C PHE A 41 77.10 128.44 8.27
N ALA A 42 77.58 128.43 9.52
CA ALA A 42 77.33 127.35 10.47
C ALA A 42 75.83 127.15 10.73
N ASN A 43 75.09 128.24 10.97
CA ASN A 43 73.63 128.21 11.14
C ASN A 43 72.92 127.70 9.88
N ARG A 44 73.36 128.11 8.67
CA ARG A 44 72.80 127.62 7.41
C ARG A 44 73.02 126.11 7.24
N LYS A 45 74.22 125.61 7.55
CA LYS A 45 74.53 124.17 7.49
C LYS A 45 73.73 123.38 8.53
N LEU A 46 73.55 123.90 9.75
CA LEU A 46 72.72 123.25 10.77
C LEU A 46 71.24 123.21 10.37
N LEU A 47 70.73 124.26 9.70
CA LEU A 47 69.37 124.25 9.14
C LEU A 47 69.23 123.23 8.00
N GLU A 48 70.23 123.13 7.11
CA GLU A 48 70.27 122.14 6.02
C GLU A 48 70.22 120.71 6.60
N GLN A 49 71.12 120.38 7.53
CA GLN A 49 71.12 119.09 8.23
C GLN A 49 69.80 118.82 8.98
N LEU A 50 69.20 119.82 9.63
CA LEU A 50 67.89 119.67 10.28
C LEU A 50 66.76 119.38 9.28
N THR A 51 66.84 119.91 8.05
CA THR A 51 65.88 119.57 6.97
C THR A 51 66.15 118.21 6.32
N GLU A 52 67.40 117.74 6.29
CA GLU A 52 67.76 116.39 5.84
C GLU A 52 67.27 115.33 6.84
N GLU A 53 67.64 115.46 8.12
CA GLU A 53 67.17 114.62 9.23
C GLU A 53 65.63 114.61 9.33
N GLY A 54 64.98 115.74 9.07
CA GLY A 54 63.52 115.84 8.98
C GLY A 54 62.92 114.98 7.85
N GLN A 55 63.54 115.00 6.66
CA GLN A 55 63.12 114.17 5.53
C GLN A 55 63.41 112.68 5.74
N GLU A 56 64.57 112.33 6.32
CA GLU A 56 64.89 110.94 6.64
C GLU A 56 63.95 110.37 7.70
N LYS A 57 63.64 111.13 8.75
CA LYS A 57 62.61 110.78 9.74
C LYS A 57 61.24 110.55 9.10
N ASP A 58 60.79 111.46 8.23
CA ASP A 58 59.49 111.33 7.55
C ASP A 58 59.45 110.18 6.54
N LYS A 59 60.60 109.75 6.02
CA LYS A 59 60.74 108.52 5.23
C LYS A 59 60.68 107.27 6.12
N LEU A 60 61.49 107.20 7.17
CA LEU A 60 61.51 106.08 8.12
C LEU A 60 60.15 105.86 8.80
N LEU A 61 59.38 106.93 9.03
CA LEU A 61 58.00 106.82 9.52
C LEU A 61 57.04 106.16 8.52
N LYS A 62 57.21 106.37 7.21
CA LYS A 62 56.44 105.71 6.15
C LYS A 62 56.86 104.24 6.01
N ASP A 63 58.16 103.97 5.93
CA ASP A 63 58.71 102.62 5.85
C ASP A 63 58.26 101.76 7.05
N LEU A 64 58.21 102.35 8.25
CA LEU A 64 57.68 101.71 9.47
C LEU A 64 56.17 101.46 9.41
N ASP A 65 55.38 102.38 8.85
CA ASP A 65 53.93 102.24 8.70
C ASP A 65 53.55 101.17 7.64
N GLU A 66 54.27 101.12 6.52
CA GLU A 66 54.12 100.05 5.52
C GLU A 66 54.54 98.68 6.07
N SER A 67 55.60 98.63 6.87
CA SER A 67 56.03 97.42 7.60
C SER A 67 54.96 96.96 8.60
N LYS A 68 54.38 97.86 9.40
CA LYS A 68 53.25 97.57 10.30
C LYS A 68 52.04 97.03 9.56
N LYS A 69 51.56 97.72 8.53
CA LYS A 69 50.43 97.28 7.67
C LYS A 69 50.67 95.90 7.07
N THR A 70 51.92 95.57 6.73
CA THR A 70 52.30 94.25 6.20
C THR A 70 52.33 93.18 7.30
N ALA A 71 52.80 93.52 8.51
CA ALA A 71 52.75 92.63 9.67
C ALA A 71 51.31 92.36 10.13
N GLU A 72 50.44 93.37 10.14
CA GLU A 72 49.01 93.26 10.45
C GLU A 72 48.28 92.36 9.46
N LYS A 73 48.53 92.51 8.14
CA LYS A 73 48.00 91.61 7.11
C LYS A 73 48.46 90.15 7.32
N ARG A 74 49.75 89.93 7.60
CA ARG A 74 50.27 88.59 7.90
C ARG A 74 49.64 88.00 9.16
N LYS A 75 49.43 88.82 10.20
CA LYS A 75 48.75 88.39 11.42
C LYS A 75 47.30 87.99 11.13
N ALA A 76 46.55 88.81 10.39
CA ALA A 76 45.17 88.50 10.02
C ALA A 76 45.05 87.18 9.23
N MET A 77 45.96 86.93 8.28
CA MET A 77 46.02 85.65 7.54
C MET A 77 46.32 84.45 8.44
N LEU A 78 47.20 84.61 9.45
CA LEU A 78 47.51 83.54 10.42
C LEU A 78 46.37 83.31 11.40
N ASP A 79 45.72 84.38 11.88
CA ASP A 79 44.52 84.31 12.73
C ASP A 79 43.37 83.61 11.97
N GLU A 80 43.16 83.94 10.69
CA GLU A 80 42.16 83.30 9.82
C GLU A 80 42.49 81.82 9.56
N MET A 81 43.73 81.49 9.20
CA MET A 81 44.18 80.10 9.01
C MET A 81 44.03 79.27 10.30
N ALA A 82 44.27 79.86 11.47
CA ALA A 82 44.06 79.20 12.75
C ALA A 82 42.57 78.95 13.03
N VAL A 83 41.68 79.86 12.65
CA VAL A 83 40.21 79.65 12.73
C VAL A 83 39.77 78.55 11.77
N GLN A 84 40.23 78.55 10.52
CA GLN A 84 39.92 77.51 9.53
C GLN A 84 40.34 76.12 10.01
N LEU A 85 41.59 75.96 10.48
CA LEU A 85 42.08 74.68 11.04
C LEU A 85 41.32 74.23 12.30
N MET A 86 40.84 75.17 13.12
CA MET A 86 40.00 74.85 14.29
C MET A 86 38.58 74.43 13.89
N GLN A 87 38.02 75.03 12.83
CA GLN A 87 36.72 74.66 12.28
C GLN A 87 36.79 73.27 11.63
N GLU A 88 37.73 73.04 10.71
CA GLU A 88 37.92 71.73 10.06
C GLU A 88 38.11 70.62 11.11
N LYS A 89 38.88 70.88 12.17
CA LYS A 89 39.09 69.93 13.28
C LYS A 89 37.82 69.66 14.09
N SER A 90 36.90 70.62 14.18
CA SER A 90 35.57 70.42 14.75
C SER A 90 34.71 69.55 13.83
N ASP A 91 34.65 69.90 12.54
CA ASP A 91 33.84 69.20 11.54
C ASP A 91 34.27 67.73 11.38
N HIS A 92 35.58 67.47 11.34
CA HIS A 92 36.12 66.10 11.33
C HIS A 92 35.79 65.33 12.61
N LYS A 93 35.74 66.00 13.78
CA LYS A 93 35.37 65.38 15.05
C LYS A 93 33.87 65.03 15.09
N GLU A 94 33.03 65.89 14.54
CA GLU A 94 31.58 65.68 14.41
C GLU A 94 31.28 64.53 13.43
N ALA A 95 31.87 64.54 12.22
CA ALA A 95 31.75 63.45 11.26
C ALA A 95 32.26 62.09 11.81
N LEU A 96 33.34 62.09 12.61
CA LEU A 96 33.82 60.89 13.30
C LEU A 96 32.93 60.45 14.48
N SER A 97 32.06 61.32 14.99
CA SER A 97 31.04 60.99 15.98
C SER A 97 29.81 60.38 15.31
N ASP A 98 29.33 61.00 14.23
CA ASP A 98 28.18 60.53 13.47
C ASP A 98 28.44 59.17 12.81
N LEU A 99 29.63 58.96 12.24
CA LEU A 99 30.01 57.66 11.68
C LEU A 99 30.02 56.54 12.73
N LYS A 100 30.42 56.85 13.98
CA LYS A 100 30.35 55.89 15.08
C LYS A 100 28.91 55.61 15.51
N LEU A 101 28.08 56.64 15.60
CA LEU A 101 26.66 56.50 15.95
C LEU A 101 25.89 55.73 14.87
N GLN A 102 26.19 55.95 13.59
CA GLN A 102 25.66 55.15 12.49
C GLN A 102 26.11 53.69 12.61
N HIS A 103 27.39 53.42 12.84
CA HIS A 103 27.90 52.06 12.99
C HIS A 103 27.26 51.34 14.19
N GLU A 104 27.12 52.00 15.35
CA GLU A 104 26.43 51.44 16.52
C GLU A 104 24.95 51.13 16.22
N LYS A 105 24.25 52.04 15.53
CA LYS A 105 22.87 51.85 15.07
C LYS A 105 22.74 50.69 14.08
N GLU A 106 23.71 50.50 13.18
CA GLU A 106 23.76 49.37 12.25
C GLU A 106 24.00 48.05 12.98
N VAL A 107 24.96 48.00 13.91
CA VAL A 107 25.24 46.82 14.76
C VAL A 107 24.02 46.44 15.60
N LEU A 108 23.35 47.40 16.24
CA LEU A 108 22.09 47.18 16.96
C LEU A 108 20.97 46.72 16.01
N GLY A 109 20.90 47.29 14.80
CA GLY A 109 19.94 46.91 13.76
C GLY A 109 20.16 45.52 13.18
N VAL A 110 21.40 45.03 13.13
CA VAL A 110 21.75 43.64 12.77
C VAL A 110 21.42 42.70 13.94
N ARG A 111 21.82 43.06 15.17
CA ARG A 111 21.49 42.29 16.38
C ARG A 111 19.98 42.10 16.55
N ALA A 112 19.18 43.15 16.35
CA ALA A 112 17.72 43.08 16.44
C ALA A 112 17.08 42.16 15.38
N ARG A 113 17.68 42.01 14.20
CA ARG A 113 17.24 41.04 13.18
C ARG A 113 17.52 39.61 13.65
N TYR A 114 18.74 39.32 14.10
CA TYR A 114 19.09 38.00 14.63
C TYR A 114 18.26 37.63 15.87
N GLU A 115 18.02 38.56 16.80
CA GLU A 115 17.15 38.30 17.96
C GLU A 115 15.68 38.06 17.56
N LYS A 116 15.19 38.64 16.46
CA LYS A 116 13.85 38.35 15.93
C LYS A 116 13.81 36.98 15.24
N GLU A 117 14.83 36.68 14.42
CA GLU A 117 14.95 35.41 13.70
C GLU A 117 15.08 34.21 14.66
N LEU A 118 15.91 34.33 15.70
CA LEU A 118 16.04 33.33 16.76
C LEU A 118 14.73 33.10 17.54
N ARG A 119 13.90 34.14 17.74
CA ARG A 119 12.56 33.98 18.32
C ARG A 119 11.62 33.25 17.39
N GLY A 120 11.54 33.65 16.11
CA GLY A 120 10.72 32.97 15.10
C GLY A 120 11.07 31.49 14.97
N LEU A 121 12.36 31.16 14.86
CA LEU A 121 12.84 29.77 14.84
C LEU A 121 12.49 29.00 16.13
N HIS A 122 12.47 29.65 17.29
CA HIS A 122 12.05 29.02 18.54
C HIS A 122 10.52 28.80 18.61
N GLU A 123 9.74 29.77 18.14
CA GLU A 123 8.28 29.70 18.05
C GLU A 123 7.82 28.61 17.07
N ASP A 124 8.43 28.53 15.88
CA ASP A 124 8.15 27.48 14.88
C ASP A 124 8.63 26.10 15.33
N LYS A 125 9.76 26.01 16.03
CA LYS A 125 10.22 24.76 16.63
C LYS A 125 9.27 24.29 17.75
N ASN A 126 8.79 25.19 18.61
CA ASN A 126 7.83 24.82 19.66
C ASN A 126 6.49 24.39 19.06
N ARG A 127 5.99 25.09 18.03
CA ARG A 127 4.76 24.75 17.31
C ARG A 127 4.82 23.37 16.66
N SER A 128 5.90 23.07 15.93
CA SER A 128 6.10 21.73 15.35
C SER A 128 6.32 20.64 16.41
N GLU A 129 6.97 20.95 17.54
CA GLU A 129 7.09 20.04 18.69
C GLU A 129 5.73 19.76 19.36
N GLU A 130 4.80 20.73 19.36
CA GLU A 130 3.42 20.57 19.82
C GLU A 130 2.54 19.78 18.84
N GLU A 131 2.68 20.01 17.53
CA GLU A 131 2.01 19.24 16.47
C GLU A 131 2.42 17.76 16.53
N ILE A 132 3.72 17.45 16.64
CA ILE A 132 4.23 16.08 16.80
C ILE A 132 3.73 15.45 18.12
N ARG A 133 3.68 16.23 19.22
CA ARG A 133 3.08 15.76 20.48
C ARG A 133 1.59 15.44 20.32
N GLN A 134 0.84 16.20 19.53
CA GLN A 134 -0.58 15.93 19.28
C GLN A 134 -0.76 14.67 18.43
N GLN A 135 -0.03 14.56 17.31
CA GLN A 135 -0.02 13.34 16.49
C GLN A 135 0.30 12.08 17.32
N LEU A 136 1.26 12.17 18.25
CA LEU A 136 1.60 11.06 19.15
C LEU A 136 0.50 10.72 20.17
N ARG A 137 -0.35 11.68 20.57
CA ARG A 137 -1.56 11.40 21.39
C ARG A 137 -2.60 10.68 20.54
N ASP A 138 -2.85 11.17 19.33
CA ASP A 138 -3.88 10.65 18.44
C ASP A 138 -3.53 9.28 17.85
N GLU A 139 -2.25 9.00 17.63
CA GLU A 139 -1.77 7.66 17.29
C GLU A 139 -1.93 6.70 18.48
N LYS A 140 -1.55 7.11 19.70
CA LYS A 140 -1.79 6.29 20.91
C LYS A 140 -3.28 6.05 21.21
N ALA A 141 -4.16 6.98 20.84
CA ALA A 141 -5.61 6.79 20.92
C ALA A 141 -6.08 5.76 19.88
N ARG A 142 -5.57 5.84 18.64
CA ARG A 142 -5.84 4.86 17.57
C ARG A 142 -5.29 3.47 17.90
N SER A 143 -4.09 3.34 18.47
CA SER A 143 -3.55 2.06 18.94
C SER A 143 -4.47 1.41 19.98
N LYS A 144 -4.93 2.16 20.99
CA LYS A 144 -5.87 1.65 22.00
C LYS A 144 -7.23 1.25 21.44
N ALA A 145 -7.73 1.97 20.44
CA ALA A 145 -8.96 1.59 19.73
C ALA A 145 -8.76 0.29 18.93
N LEU A 146 -7.59 0.13 18.30
CA LEU A 146 -7.21 -1.09 17.58
C LEU A 146 -7.03 -2.29 18.52
N GLU A 147 -6.39 -2.11 19.68
CA GLU A 147 -6.29 -3.12 20.75
C GLU A 147 -7.67 -3.60 21.21
N GLY A 148 -8.61 -2.67 21.43
CA GLY A 148 -10.00 -3.01 21.80
C GLY A 148 -10.78 -3.72 20.68
N LEU A 149 -10.56 -3.36 19.42
CA LEU A 149 -11.12 -4.07 18.27
C LEU A 149 -10.50 -5.47 18.12
N GLN A 150 -9.20 -5.63 18.36
CA GLN A 150 -8.53 -6.93 18.33
C GLN A 150 -9.09 -7.87 19.40
N GLN A 151 -9.24 -7.40 20.64
CA GLN A 151 -9.90 -8.17 21.71
C GLN A 151 -11.31 -8.61 21.28
N ARG A 152 -12.08 -7.74 20.62
CA ARG A 152 -13.41 -8.08 20.11
C ARG A 152 -13.38 -9.11 18.97
N VAL A 153 -12.34 -9.11 18.13
CA VAL A 153 -12.13 -10.16 17.12
C VAL A 153 -11.77 -11.49 17.77
N GLU A 154 -10.91 -11.49 18.79
CA GLU A 154 -10.53 -12.69 19.55
C GLU A 154 -11.74 -13.31 20.29
N GLU A 155 -12.60 -12.48 20.91
CA GLU A 155 -13.89 -12.90 21.48
C GLU A 155 -14.79 -13.58 20.45
N LEU A 156 -14.94 -12.97 19.26
CA LEU A 156 -15.80 -13.49 18.19
C LEU A 156 -15.23 -14.78 17.59
N GLN A 157 -13.91 -14.91 17.44
CA GLN A 157 -13.26 -16.14 17.00
C GLN A 157 -13.47 -17.28 18.02
N ALA A 158 -13.33 -17.00 19.32
CA ALA A 158 -13.63 -17.98 20.37
C ALA A 158 -15.12 -18.39 20.37
N GLN A 159 -16.03 -17.45 20.11
CA GLN A 159 -17.46 -17.75 19.95
C GLN A 159 -17.72 -18.62 18.71
N VAL A 160 -17.09 -18.34 17.56
CA VAL A 160 -17.22 -19.16 16.34
C VAL A 160 -16.72 -20.59 16.59
N LEU A 161 -15.53 -20.77 17.17
CA LEU A 161 -14.98 -22.10 17.49
C LEU A 161 -15.90 -22.89 18.45
N SER A 162 -16.53 -22.21 19.41
CA SER A 162 -17.52 -22.82 20.30
C SER A 162 -18.80 -23.23 19.55
N MET A 163 -19.30 -22.36 18.66
CA MET A 163 -20.45 -22.65 17.80
C MET A 163 -20.16 -23.81 16.82
N GLU A 164 -18.96 -23.91 16.26
CA GLU A 164 -18.53 -25.03 15.42
C GLU A 164 -18.46 -26.34 16.22
N GLY A 165 -17.94 -26.30 17.46
CA GLY A 165 -17.92 -27.44 18.37
C GLY A 165 -19.33 -27.96 18.71
N THR A 166 -20.29 -27.06 18.98
CA THR A 166 -21.69 -27.44 19.23
C THR A 166 -22.40 -27.89 17.95
N LYS A 167 -22.18 -27.23 16.81
CA LYS A 167 -22.68 -27.64 15.49
C LYS A 167 -22.25 -29.09 15.18
N GLY A 168 -20.97 -29.42 15.34
CA GLY A 168 -20.46 -30.78 15.14
C GLY A 168 -21.03 -31.81 16.12
N TRP A 169 -21.55 -31.39 17.29
CA TRP A 169 -22.34 -32.28 18.15
C TRP A 169 -23.74 -32.52 17.57
N PHE A 170 -24.44 -31.47 17.14
CA PHE A 170 -25.75 -31.58 16.49
C PHE A 170 -25.69 -32.39 15.18
N GLU A 171 -24.67 -32.21 14.35
CA GLU A 171 -24.50 -32.95 13.08
C GLU A 171 -24.30 -34.45 13.30
N ARG A 172 -23.47 -34.84 14.29
CA ARG A 172 -23.36 -36.25 14.70
C ARG A 172 -24.68 -36.79 15.23
N ARG A 173 -25.37 -36.00 16.08
CA ARG A 173 -26.63 -36.41 16.71
C ARG A 173 -27.79 -36.53 15.72
N LEU A 174 -27.80 -35.71 14.66
CA LEU A 174 -28.70 -35.81 13.52
C LEU A 174 -28.41 -37.09 12.73
N LYS A 175 -27.15 -37.32 12.35
CA LYS A 175 -26.74 -38.52 11.61
C LYS A 175 -27.03 -39.82 12.38
N GLU A 176 -26.77 -39.86 13.69
CA GLU A 176 -27.17 -40.97 14.58
C GLU A 176 -28.69 -41.24 14.54
N ALA A 177 -29.51 -40.19 14.40
CA ALA A 177 -30.96 -40.32 14.32
C ALA A 177 -31.41 -40.78 12.92
N GLU A 178 -30.77 -40.27 11.86
CA GLU A 178 -31.02 -40.68 10.47
C GLU A 178 -30.67 -42.17 10.25
N GLU A 179 -29.47 -42.61 10.65
CA GLU A 179 -29.04 -44.02 10.57
C GLU A 179 -29.95 -44.96 11.39
N ASN A 180 -30.45 -44.51 12.54
CA ASN A 180 -31.37 -45.27 13.40
C ASN A 180 -32.80 -45.32 12.82
N ILE A 181 -33.25 -44.28 12.12
CA ILE A 181 -34.51 -44.29 11.36
C ILE A 181 -34.37 -45.23 10.16
N GLU A 182 -33.31 -45.11 9.36
CA GLU A 182 -33.04 -45.96 8.20
C GLU A 182 -33.01 -47.46 8.61
N LYS A 183 -32.23 -47.79 9.64
CA LYS A 183 -32.16 -49.14 10.19
C LYS A 183 -33.54 -49.67 10.62
N LYS A 184 -34.36 -48.86 11.30
CA LYS A 184 -35.72 -49.25 11.70
C LYS A 184 -36.68 -49.39 10.52
N THR A 185 -36.54 -48.57 9.48
CA THR A 185 -37.34 -48.74 8.26
C THR A 185 -36.96 -50.02 7.51
N LEU A 186 -35.67 -50.41 7.51
CA LEU A 186 -35.23 -51.68 6.95
C LEU A 186 -35.73 -52.87 7.80
N GLU A 187 -35.55 -52.83 9.13
CA GLU A 187 -36.09 -53.86 10.05
C GLU A 187 -37.61 -54.04 9.90
N HIS A 188 -38.34 -52.94 9.74
CA HIS A 188 -39.79 -52.99 9.53
C HIS A 188 -40.17 -53.51 8.14
N GLN A 189 -39.41 -53.17 7.09
CA GLN A 189 -39.60 -53.70 5.74
C GLN A 189 -39.33 -55.22 5.69
N GLU A 190 -38.25 -55.69 6.33
CA GLU A 190 -37.93 -57.11 6.46
C GLU A 190 -39.02 -57.87 7.24
N GLU A 191 -39.54 -57.30 8.33
CA GLU A 191 -40.64 -57.87 9.11
C GLU A 191 -41.96 -57.91 8.33
N VAL A 192 -42.29 -56.85 7.58
CA VAL A 192 -43.47 -56.82 6.70
C VAL A 192 -43.35 -57.86 5.59
N GLU A 193 -42.18 -58.01 4.97
CA GLU A 193 -41.94 -59.08 4.00
C GLU A 193 -42.00 -60.47 4.62
N ARG A 194 -41.49 -60.66 5.84
CA ARG A 194 -41.57 -61.93 6.58
C ARG A 194 -43.02 -62.31 6.85
N LEU A 195 -43.83 -61.37 7.34
CA LEU A 195 -45.26 -61.56 7.59
C LEU A 195 -46.05 -61.77 6.28
N GLN A 196 -45.69 -61.10 5.19
CA GLN A 196 -46.27 -61.36 3.87
C GLN A 196 -45.97 -62.78 3.38
N LYS A 197 -44.71 -63.23 3.47
CA LYS A 197 -44.26 -64.58 3.09
C LYS A 197 -44.94 -65.66 3.95
N GLU A 198 -45.07 -65.42 5.25
CA GLU A 198 -45.81 -66.30 6.18
C GLU A 198 -47.30 -66.36 5.85
N HIS A 199 -47.94 -65.21 5.57
CA HIS A 199 -49.35 -65.15 5.19
C HIS A 199 -49.61 -65.82 3.82
N THR A 200 -48.71 -65.70 2.84
CA THR A 200 -48.83 -66.44 1.57
C THR A 200 -48.72 -67.96 1.78
N LEU A 201 -47.80 -68.42 2.65
CA LEU A 201 -47.68 -69.84 2.98
C LEU A 201 -48.93 -70.36 3.73
N GLN A 202 -49.51 -69.58 4.64
CA GLN A 202 -50.76 -69.93 5.30
C GLN A 202 -51.95 -69.96 4.33
N LEU A 203 -52.00 -69.06 3.34
CA LEU A 203 -53.00 -69.11 2.27
C LEU A 203 -52.82 -70.33 1.36
N GLU A 204 -51.59 -70.67 0.98
CA GLU A 204 -51.29 -71.86 0.19
C GLU A 204 -51.64 -73.16 0.95
N GLU A 205 -51.27 -73.27 2.22
CA GLU A 205 -51.65 -74.40 3.08
C GLU A 205 -53.18 -74.54 3.14
N LYS A 206 -53.91 -73.45 3.46
CA LYS A 206 -55.37 -73.46 3.54
C LYS A 206 -56.05 -73.70 2.19
N GLN A 207 -55.43 -73.31 1.08
CA GLN A 207 -55.88 -73.67 -0.26
C GLN A 207 -55.70 -75.18 -0.52
N THR A 208 -54.57 -75.78 -0.14
CA THR A 208 -54.38 -77.24 -0.27
C THR A 208 -55.29 -78.05 0.65
N GLU A 209 -55.59 -77.57 1.86
CA GLU A 209 -56.62 -78.15 2.73
C GLU A 209 -58.01 -78.09 2.07
N MET A 210 -58.39 -76.93 1.52
CA MET A 210 -59.65 -76.75 0.79
C MET A 210 -59.74 -77.66 -0.44
N GLU A 211 -58.65 -77.83 -1.19
CA GLU A 211 -58.61 -78.74 -2.34
C GLU A 211 -58.69 -80.21 -1.92
N GLY A 212 -58.02 -80.60 -0.83
CA GLY A 212 -58.13 -81.94 -0.25
C GLY A 212 -59.55 -82.24 0.25
N LEU A 213 -60.18 -81.29 0.97
CA LEU A 213 -61.58 -81.40 1.41
C LEU A 213 -62.55 -81.45 0.22
N LYS A 214 -62.27 -80.72 -0.86
CA LYS A 214 -63.06 -80.74 -2.10
C LYS A 214 -62.93 -82.07 -2.85
N GLN A 215 -61.74 -82.68 -2.88
CA GLN A 215 -61.53 -84.03 -3.42
C GLN A 215 -62.27 -85.09 -2.56
N GLN A 216 -62.21 -84.98 -1.23
CA GLN A 216 -62.98 -85.84 -0.33
C GLN A 216 -64.50 -85.69 -0.56
N LEU A 217 -64.99 -84.46 -0.74
CA LEU A 217 -66.40 -84.19 -1.06
C LEU A 217 -66.80 -84.87 -2.38
N GLN A 218 -65.98 -84.76 -3.43
CA GLN A 218 -66.24 -85.39 -4.73
C GLN A 218 -66.23 -86.92 -4.66
N GLU A 219 -65.33 -87.54 -3.90
CA GLU A 219 -65.33 -88.99 -3.71
C GLU A 219 -66.54 -89.46 -2.87
N VAL A 220 -66.99 -88.68 -1.88
CA VAL A 220 -68.24 -88.95 -1.14
C VAL A 220 -69.48 -88.78 -2.04
N GLU A 221 -69.50 -87.79 -2.94
CA GLU A 221 -70.56 -87.65 -3.94
C GLU A 221 -70.58 -88.82 -4.92
N LYS A 222 -69.41 -89.25 -5.40
CA LYS A 222 -69.27 -90.44 -6.25
C LYS A 222 -69.71 -91.73 -5.54
N GLN A 223 -69.32 -91.94 -4.28
CA GLN A 223 -69.79 -93.10 -3.48
C GLN A 223 -71.31 -93.05 -3.25
N LYS A 224 -71.89 -91.87 -3.04
CA LYS A 224 -73.34 -91.65 -2.99
C LYS A 224 -74.01 -91.93 -4.34
N GLU A 225 -73.39 -91.62 -5.48
CA GLU A 225 -73.88 -92.01 -6.81
C GLU A 225 -73.80 -93.52 -7.04
N GLU A 226 -72.69 -94.17 -6.67
CA GLU A 226 -72.53 -95.63 -6.72
C GLU A 226 -73.57 -96.34 -5.83
N HIS A 227 -73.82 -95.84 -4.62
CA HIS A 227 -74.88 -96.33 -3.73
C HIS A 227 -76.29 -96.08 -4.30
N ASN A 228 -76.54 -94.93 -4.94
CA ASN A 228 -77.81 -94.67 -5.63
C ASN A 228 -78.02 -95.61 -6.81
N ALA A 229 -76.99 -95.85 -7.63
CA ALA A 229 -77.04 -96.80 -8.74
C ALA A 229 -77.28 -98.24 -8.25
N ALA A 230 -76.65 -98.64 -7.13
CA ALA A 230 -76.92 -99.90 -6.47
C ALA A 230 -78.37 -99.99 -5.94
N MET A 231 -78.91 -98.91 -5.36
CA MET A 231 -80.31 -98.85 -4.93
C MET A 231 -81.29 -98.94 -6.12
N GLU A 232 -81.04 -98.26 -7.24
CA GLU A 232 -81.90 -98.37 -8.44
C GLU A 232 -81.81 -99.78 -9.05
N LYS A 233 -80.63 -100.40 -9.08
CA LYS A 233 -80.47 -101.79 -9.49
C LYS A 233 -81.25 -102.75 -8.60
N LEU A 234 -81.16 -102.60 -7.28
CA LEU A 234 -81.93 -103.40 -6.32
C LEU A 234 -83.45 -103.16 -6.44
N LYS A 235 -83.91 -101.92 -6.68
CA LYS A 235 -85.33 -101.63 -6.98
C LYS A 235 -85.79 -102.33 -8.24
N GLN A 236 -84.97 -102.38 -9.29
CA GLN A 236 -85.29 -103.07 -10.53
C GLN A 236 -85.29 -104.59 -10.35
N GLU A 237 -84.34 -105.17 -9.60
CA GLU A 237 -84.33 -106.61 -9.24
C GLU A 237 -85.56 -107.00 -8.38
N ILE A 238 -85.99 -106.14 -7.45
CA ILE A 238 -87.25 -106.30 -6.70
C ILE A 238 -88.47 -106.26 -7.64
N LYS A 239 -88.48 -105.36 -8.63
CA LYS A 239 -89.56 -105.24 -9.60
C LYS A 239 -89.63 -106.46 -10.52
N ASP A 240 -88.50 -106.94 -11.02
CA ASP A 240 -88.41 -108.12 -11.89
C ASP A 240 -88.79 -109.42 -11.14
N THR A 241 -88.45 -109.52 -9.85
CA THR A 241 -88.90 -110.65 -9.02
C THR A 241 -90.39 -110.57 -8.67
N VAL A 242 -90.97 -109.38 -8.48
CA VAL A 242 -92.42 -109.19 -8.30
C VAL A 242 -93.20 -109.53 -9.58
N ASP A 243 -92.77 -109.07 -10.76
CA ASP A 243 -93.41 -109.46 -12.02
C ASP A 243 -93.18 -110.96 -12.33
N GLY A 244 -92.05 -111.54 -11.92
CA GLY A 244 -91.79 -112.98 -11.93
C GLY A 244 -92.77 -113.79 -11.06
N GLN A 245 -93.02 -113.34 -9.82
CA GLN A 245 -94.05 -113.94 -8.94
C GLN A 245 -95.45 -113.82 -9.57
N ARG A 246 -95.80 -112.65 -10.12
CA ARG A 246 -97.08 -112.38 -10.81
C ARG A 246 -97.26 -113.22 -12.09
N ILE A 247 -96.17 -113.63 -12.75
CA ILE A 247 -96.18 -114.61 -13.85
C ILE A 247 -96.40 -116.03 -13.30
N LEU A 248 -95.76 -116.40 -12.19
CA LEU A 248 -95.96 -117.68 -11.51
C LEU A 248 -97.39 -117.85 -10.99
N GLU A 249 -97.98 -116.83 -10.37
CA GLU A 249 -99.39 -116.82 -9.97
C GLU A 249 -100.33 -117.02 -11.16
N LYS A 250 -100.10 -116.32 -12.28
CA LYS A 250 -100.87 -116.53 -13.51
C LYS A 250 -100.78 -117.97 -14.01
N LYS A 251 -99.58 -118.56 -14.07
CA LYS A 251 -99.36 -119.97 -14.44
C LYS A 251 -100.06 -120.93 -13.46
N GLY A 252 -99.93 -120.70 -12.16
CA GLY A 252 -100.61 -121.49 -11.12
C GLY A 252 -102.13 -121.42 -11.23
N SER A 253 -102.70 -120.24 -11.50
CA SER A 253 -104.14 -120.04 -11.70
C SER A 253 -104.69 -120.79 -12.92
N ALA A 254 -103.86 -120.99 -13.96
CA ALA A 254 -104.20 -121.79 -15.13
C ALA A 254 -104.17 -123.29 -14.82
N ALA A 255 -103.11 -123.77 -14.15
CA ALA A 255 -103.00 -125.16 -13.72
C ALA A 255 -104.14 -125.56 -12.77
N LEU A 256 -104.51 -124.70 -11.82
CA LEU A 256 -105.61 -124.93 -10.89
C LEU A 256 -106.97 -125.05 -11.61
N LYS A 257 -107.18 -124.30 -12.70
CA LYS A 257 -108.41 -124.41 -13.52
C LYS A 257 -108.49 -125.74 -14.27
N ASP A 258 -107.40 -126.20 -14.88
CA ASP A 258 -107.44 -127.47 -15.63
C ASP A 258 -107.50 -128.70 -14.70
N LEU A 259 -106.81 -128.69 -13.55
CA LEU A 259 -106.99 -129.71 -12.50
C LEU A 259 -108.45 -129.80 -12.04
N LYS A 260 -109.13 -128.65 -11.88
CA LYS A 260 -110.55 -128.60 -11.53
C LYS A 260 -111.47 -129.17 -12.62
N ARG A 261 -111.06 -129.06 -13.91
CA ARG A 261 -111.74 -129.69 -15.05
C ARG A 261 -111.52 -131.20 -15.08
N GLN A 262 -110.28 -131.66 -14.86
CA GLN A 262 -109.94 -133.09 -14.79
C GLN A 262 -110.70 -133.81 -13.66
N LEU A 263 -110.78 -133.20 -12.47
CA LEU A 263 -111.52 -133.74 -11.32
C LEU A 263 -113.02 -133.93 -11.59
N GLN A 264 -113.65 -133.06 -12.38
CA GLN A 264 -115.06 -133.21 -12.78
C GLN A 264 -115.27 -134.31 -13.83
N LEU A 265 -114.28 -134.58 -14.67
CA LEU A 265 -114.33 -135.67 -15.65
C LEU A 265 -114.15 -137.03 -14.98
N GLU A 266 -113.24 -137.16 -14.00
CA GLU A 266 -113.07 -138.41 -13.24
C GLU A 266 -114.30 -138.75 -12.38
N ARG A 267 -115.00 -137.78 -11.78
CA ARG A 267 -116.26 -138.07 -11.07
C ARG A 267 -117.30 -138.73 -11.99
N LYS A 268 -117.50 -138.18 -13.20
CA LYS A 268 -118.38 -138.78 -14.23
C LYS A 268 -117.89 -140.13 -14.77
N ARG A 269 -116.63 -140.50 -14.49
CA ARG A 269 -116.02 -141.78 -14.85
C ARG A 269 -116.26 -142.83 -13.76
N ALA A 270 -116.17 -142.43 -12.50
CA ALA A 270 -116.48 -143.25 -11.32
C ALA A 270 -117.95 -143.70 -11.31
N ASP A 271 -118.90 -142.79 -11.55
CA ASP A 271 -120.35 -143.13 -11.57
C ASP A 271 -120.64 -144.24 -12.60
N LYS A 272 -120.04 -144.14 -13.80
CA LYS A 272 -120.13 -145.16 -14.86
C LYS A 272 -119.32 -146.44 -14.60
N LEU A 273 -118.40 -146.42 -13.64
CA LEU A 273 -117.72 -147.64 -13.18
C LEU A 273 -118.60 -148.45 -12.23
N GLN A 274 -119.50 -147.80 -11.50
CA GLN A 274 -120.35 -148.44 -10.49
C GLN A 274 -121.47 -149.29 -11.12
N GLU A 275 -122.09 -148.83 -12.23
CA GLU A 275 -122.99 -149.69 -13.02
C GLU A 275 -122.22 -150.89 -13.62
N ARG A 276 -121.01 -150.66 -14.12
CA ARG A 276 -120.17 -151.70 -14.74
C ARG A 276 -119.64 -152.76 -13.77
N LEU A 277 -119.72 -152.50 -12.46
CA LEU A 277 -119.40 -153.44 -11.39
C LEU A 277 -120.49 -154.51 -11.19
N GLN A 278 -121.71 -154.28 -11.67
CA GLN A 278 -122.82 -155.25 -11.60
C GLN A 278 -122.68 -156.37 -12.66
N GLU A 279 -122.16 -156.05 -13.85
CA GLU A 279 -122.07 -156.99 -14.98
C GLU A 279 -120.79 -157.84 -15.01
N ILE A 280 -119.68 -157.33 -14.44
CA ILE A 280 -118.36 -158.02 -14.47
C ILE A 280 -118.20 -158.99 -13.29
N LEU A 281 -119.29 -159.69 -12.94
CA LEU A 281 -119.26 -160.95 -12.19
C LEU A 281 -118.95 -162.16 -13.10
N THR A 282 -118.69 -161.93 -14.39
CA THR A 282 -118.28 -162.97 -15.35
C THR A 282 -116.99 -162.61 -16.12
N ASN A 283 -116.02 -163.52 -16.12
CA ASN A 283 -114.87 -163.67 -17.04
C ASN A 283 -113.69 -162.63 -17.08
N SER A 284 -112.69 -162.86 -16.22
CA SER A 284 -111.28 -163.24 -16.60
C SER A 284 -110.33 -162.32 -17.46
N LYS A 285 -109.27 -161.80 -16.78
CA LYS A 285 -107.80 -161.76 -17.16
C LYS A 285 -107.11 -160.60 -17.98
N THR A 286 -106.02 -160.06 -17.36
CA THR A 286 -104.63 -159.71 -17.87
C THR A 286 -104.16 -158.35 -18.53
N ARG A 287 -102.99 -157.84 -18.04
CA ARG A 287 -101.75 -157.28 -18.72
C ARG A 287 -101.40 -155.75 -18.98
N THR A 288 -100.31 -155.26 -18.33
CA THR A 288 -99.06 -154.48 -18.76
C THR A 288 -98.97 -153.15 -19.61
N GLY A 289 -98.02 -152.23 -19.26
CA GLY A 289 -97.33 -151.17 -20.09
C GLY A 289 -97.10 -149.77 -19.41
N LEU A 290 -96.23 -148.79 -19.79
CA LEU A 290 -94.91 -148.69 -20.52
C LEU A 290 -94.16 -147.30 -20.22
N GLU A 291 -93.36 -146.67 -21.12
CA GLU A 291 -92.30 -145.61 -20.87
C GLU A 291 -92.32 -144.30 -21.76
N GLU A 292 -91.38 -143.34 -21.50
CA GLU A 292 -90.45 -142.60 -22.45
C GLU A 292 -90.30 -141.01 -22.46
N LEU A 293 -89.19 -140.51 -23.07
CA LEU A 293 -88.74 -139.12 -23.47
C LEU A 293 -88.24 -138.09 -22.40
N VAL A 294 -87.14 -137.30 -22.46
CA VAL A 294 -86.03 -136.89 -23.40
C VAL A 294 -86.14 -135.53 -24.16
N LEU A 295 -85.14 -134.61 -24.01
CA LEU A 295 -84.51 -133.69 -25.03
C LEU A 295 -83.44 -132.69 -24.46
N SER A 296 -82.70 -131.93 -25.31
CA SER A 296 -81.35 -131.35 -25.00
C SER A 296 -80.95 -129.98 -25.64
N GLU A 297 -79.93 -129.31 -25.04
CA GLU A 297 -78.73 -128.63 -25.69
C GLU A 297 -78.73 -127.17 -26.29
N ILE A 298 -77.51 -126.57 -26.44
CA ILE A 298 -77.00 -125.59 -27.49
C ILE A 298 -76.30 -124.21 -27.08
N ASN A 299 -74.99 -124.05 -27.46
CA ASN A 299 -74.15 -122.88 -27.93
C ASN A 299 -73.52 -121.69 -27.11
N SER A 300 -72.53 -121.00 -27.77
CA SER A 300 -71.48 -120.05 -27.30
C SER A 300 -71.29 -118.79 -28.26
N PRO A 301 -70.09 -118.23 -28.66
CA PRO A 301 -69.03 -117.44 -27.94
C PRO A 301 -68.44 -116.14 -28.66
N SER A 302 -67.44 -115.48 -28.03
CA SER A 302 -66.24 -114.76 -28.63
C SER A 302 -66.26 -113.35 -29.31
N ARG A 303 -65.15 -112.55 -29.15
CA ARG A 303 -64.30 -111.90 -30.23
C ARG A 303 -63.43 -110.62 -29.83
N SER A 304 -62.08 -110.75 -29.86
CA SER A 304 -60.94 -109.92 -30.43
C SER A 304 -60.95 -108.36 -30.52
N GLN A 305 -59.91 -107.50 -30.64
CA GLN A 305 -58.41 -107.43 -30.74
C GLN A 305 -58.00 -105.89 -30.93
N PRO A 306 -56.73 -105.43 -31.15
CA PRO A 306 -56.25 -104.04 -30.88
C PRO A 306 -55.59 -103.22 -32.06
N THR A 307 -55.01 -102.01 -31.81
CA THR A 307 -53.74 -101.35 -32.34
C THR A 307 -53.76 -99.81 -32.58
N GLY A 308 -52.59 -99.10 -32.48
CA GLY A 308 -52.19 -97.98 -33.40
C GLY A 308 -51.77 -96.55 -32.90
N ASP A 309 -50.52 -96.12 -33.18
CA ASP A 309 -49.94 -94.73 -33.31
C ASP A 309 -49.92 -93.75 -32.07
N SER A 310 -49.31 -92.53 -32.01
CA SER A 310 -48.60 -91.62 -32.97
C SER A 310 -47.51 -90.67 -32.32
N SER A 311 -47.15 -89.50 -32.89
CA SER A 311 -46.07 -88.53 -32.47
C SER A 311 -46.38 -87.03 -32.80
N SER A 312 -45.57 -85.94 -32.64
CA SER A 312 -44.15 -85.65 -32.25
C SER A 312 -44.01 -84.50 -31.18
N VAL A 313 -43.36 -83.30 -31.20
CA VAL A 313 -42.69 -82.36 -32.17
C VAL A 313 -41.70 -81.37 -31.45
N SER A 314 -40.51 -81.06 -32.04
CA SER A 314 -39.57 -79.86 -32.07
C SER A 314 -39.41 -78.78 -30.93
N SER A 315 -38.31 -78.00 -30.74
CA SER A 315 -36.91 -77.92 -31.31
C SER A 315 -35.94 -76.87 -30.64
N PHE A 316 -34.61 -77.16 -30.54
CA PHE A 316 -33.38 -76.25 -30.52
C PHE A 316 -33.17 -75.15 -29.41
N SER A 317 -31.97 -74.58 -29.08
CA SER A 317 -30.53 -74.66 -29.52
C SER A 317 -29.47 -74.51 -28.36
N TYR A 318 -28.20 -74.05 -28.60
CA TYR A 318 -26.98 -74.51 -27.86
C TYR A 318 -25.82 -73.48 -27.61
N ARG A 319 -25.38 -73.33 -26.33
CA ARG A 319 -24.00 -73.22 -25.71
C ARG A 319 -22.89 -72.14 -26.02
N ASP A 320 -22.39 -71.54 -24.91
CA ASP A 320 -20.99 -71.38 -24.38
C ASP A 320 -19.81 -70.51 -24.95
N MET A 321 -19.10 -69.86 -23.98
CA MET A 321 -17.62 -69.79 -23.73
C MET A 321 -16.62 -68.69 -24.21
N MET A 322 -15.77 -68.29 -23.24
CA MET A 322 -14.29 -68.01 -23.26
C MET A 322 -13.67 -66.59 -23.14
N LYS A 323 -12.35 -66.56 -22.85
CA LYS A 323 -11.65 -65.65 -21.91
C LYS A 323 -10.33 -65.05 -22.44
N GLU A 324 -10.06 -63.77 -22.10
CA GLU A 324 -8.77 -63.10 -21.76
C GLU A 324 -7.38 -63.61 -22.24
N SER A 325 -6.52 -62.72 -22.79
CA SER A 325 -5.05 -62.65 -22.51
C SER A 325 -4.31 -61.44 -23.16
N GLN A 326 -3.10 -61.14 -22.64
CA GLN A 326 -2.15 -60.05 -22.99
C GLN A 326 -0.84 -60.66 -23.60
N PRO A 327 0.34 -59.99 -23.80
CA PRO A 327 0.71 -58.55 -23.89
C PRO A 327 1.70 -58.18 -25.05
N THR A 328 2.12 -56.91 -25.16
CA THR A 328 3.35 -56.41 -25.84
C THR A 328 3.61 -54.91 -25.49
N ASN A 329 4.77 -54.24 -25.72
CA ASN A 329 6.20 -54.60 -25.60
C ASN A 329 7.11 -53.32 -25.71
N GLN A 330 8.39 -53.42 -25.31
CA GLN A 330 9.57 -52.57 -25.60
C GLN A 330 9.83 -51.22 -24.86
N ASN A 331 11.13 -50.90 -24.76
CA ASN A 331 11.75 -49.80 -23.99
C ASN A 331 12.40 -48.75 -24.92
N LYS A 332 12.58 -47.51 -24.44
CA LYS A 332 13.92 -46.95 -24.11
C LYS A 332 13.88 -45.55 -23.49
N SER A 333 15.00 -45.20 -22.84
CA SER A 333 15.28 -43.91 -22.19
C SER A 333 16.43 -43.17 -22.87
N GLY A 334 16.47 -41.85 -22.71
CA GLY A 334 17.56 -40.97 -23.17
C GLY A 334 17.08 -39.51 -23.24
N GLY A 335 17.72 -38.60 -22.51
CA GLY A 335 17.40 -37.16 -22.51
C GLY A 335 18.53 -36.31 -23.08
N GLY A 336 18.23 -35.05 -23.45
CA GLY A 336 19.25 -34.11 -23.92
C GLY A 336 18.71 -32.76 -24.41
N SER A 337 18.85 -31.74 -23.56
CA SER A 337 18.76 -30.30 -23.86
C SER A 337 17.38 -29.70 -24.27
N PRO A 338 17.14 -28.40 -23.99
CA PRO A 338 15.80 -27.81 -24.08
C PRO A 338 15.51 -27.20 -25.44
N GLN A 339 14.44 -27.65 -26.10
CA GLN A 339 13.89 -26.97 -27.27
C GLN A 339 12.76 -26.01 -26.84
N SER A 340 12.90 -24.74 -27.24
CA SER A 340 11.97 -23.64 -27.01
C SER A 340 10.50 -24.07 -26.92
N GLN A 341 9.95 -24.05 -25.70
CA GLN A 341 8.50 -24.01 -25.53
C GLN A 341 8.00 -22.65 -25.99
N ARG A 342 6.82 -22.61 -26.59
CA ARG A 342 6.08 -21.37 -26.80
C ARG A 342 5.82 -20.72 -25.42
N PRO A 343 5.69 -19.39 -25.33
CA PRO A 343 5.16 -18.78 -24.12
C PRO A 343 3.86 -19.49 -23.72
N ALA A 344 3.68 -19.72 -22.42
CA ALA A 344 2.32 -19.81 -21.90
C ALA A 344 1.65 -18.47 -22.23
N GLU A 345 0.44 -18.50 -22.76
CA GLU A 345 -0.40 -17.31 -22.87
C GLU A 345 -0.84 -16.97 -21.44
N LEU A 346 0.01 -16.20 -20.75
CA LEU A 346 -0.31 -15.61 -19.45
C LEU A 346 -1.62 -14.83 -19.61
N SER A 347 -2.53 -15.02 -18.67
CA SER A 347 -3.77 -14.24 -18.61
C SER A 347 -3.46 -12.75 -18.46
N ASP A 348 -4.35 -11.87 -18.94
CA ASP A 348 -4.19 -10.42 -18.76
C ASP A 348 -4.07 -10.04 -17.27
N ASP A 349 -4.64 -10.83 -16.37
CA ASP A 349 -4.49 -10.69 -14.92
C ASP A 349 -3.07 -11.02 -14.42
N GLU A 350 -2.46 -12.12 -14.88
CA GLU A 350 -1.06 -12.47 -14.59
C GLU A 350 -0.07 -11.44 -15.19
N VAL A 351 -0.37 -10.95 -16.39
CA VAL A 351 0.39 -9.87 -17.03
C VAL A 351 0.24 -8.56 -16.23
N GLY A 352 -0.96 -8.26 -15.73
CA GLY A 352 -1.24 -7.14 -14.83
C GLY A 352 -0.46 -7.23 -13.51
N GLU A 353 -0.46 -8.39 -12.85
CA GLU A 353 0.36 -8.64 -11.67
C GLU A 353 1.86 -8.46 -11.94
N LEU A 354 2.36 -8.89 -13.11
CA LEU A 354 3.76 -8.71 -13.48
C LEU A 354 4.12 -7.24 -13.75
N PHE A 355 3.23 -6.47 -14.38
CA PHE A 355 3.42 -5.01 -14.52
C PHE A 355 3.37 -4.29 -13.17
N GLN A 356 2.47 -4.69 -12.26
CA GLN A 356 2.38 -4.12 -10.92
C GLN A 356 3.67 -4.40 -10.11
N ARG A 357 4.13 -5.66 -10.07
CA ARG A 357 5.40 -6.01 -9.42
C ARG A 357 6.60 -5.31 -10.07
N LEU A 358 6.61 -5.14 -11.39
CA LEU A 358 7.68 -4.41 -12.08
C LEU A 358 7.68 -2.93 -11.72
N ALA A 359 6.52 -2.29 -11.57
CA ALA A 359 6.41 -0.91 -11.11
C ALA A 359 6.89 -0.74 -9.66
N GLU A 360 6.47 -1.65 -8.76
CA GLU A 360 6.90 -1.68 -7.37
C GLU A 360 8.42 -1.86 -7.23
N VAL A 361 9.01 -2.83 -7.94
CA VAL A 361 10.47 -3.07 -7.94
C VAL A 361 11.22 -1.90 -8.57
N GLN A 362 10.68 -1.25 -9.60
CA GLN A 362 11.31 -0.07 -10.21
C GLN A 362 11.22 1.17 -9.30
N GLN A 363 10.16 1.29 -8.48
CA GLN A 363 10.06 2.31 -7.43
C GLN A 363 11.01 2.04 -6.27
N GLU A 364 11.07 0.80 -5.76
CA GLU A 364 12.02 0.41 -4.70
C GLU A 364 13.47 0.64 -5.15
N LYS A 365 13.82 0.22 -6.37
CA LYS A 365 15.12 0.48 -6.99
C LYS A 365 15.45 1.97 -7.01
N TRP A 366 14.52 2.82 -7.41
CA TRP A 366 14.73 4.28 -7.47
C TRP A 366 14.96 4.88 -6.07
N MET A 367 14.19 4.46 -5.06
CA MET A 367 14.40 4.85 -3.66
C MET A 367 15.76 4.37 -3.11
N LEU A 368 16.23 3.19 -3.53
CA LEU A 368 17.54 2.66 -3.17
C LEU A 368 18.68 3.43 -3.87
N GLU A 369 18.53 3.79 -5.15
CA GLU A 369 19.48 4.62 -5.89
C GLU A 369 19.61 6.02 -5.26
N GLU A 370 18.51 6.66 -4.85
CA GLU A 370 18.53 7.93 -4.11
C GLU A 370 19.23 7.78 -2.74
N LYS A 371 18.94 6.70 -2.01
CA LYS A 371 19.57 6.41 -0.71
C LYS A 371 21.07 6.15 -0.81
N VAL A 372 21.52 5.44 -1.86
CA VAL A 372 22.95 5.26 -2.17
C VAL A 372 23.59 6.62 -2.47
N LYS A 373 22.99 7.43 -3.34
CA LYS A 373 23.48 8.76 -3.69
C LYS A 373 23.60 9.69 -2.47
N HIS A 374 22.67 9.63 -1.53
CA HIS A 374 22.78 10.35 -0.25
C HIS A 374 23.95 9.85 0.61
N LEU A 375 24.18 8.54 0.67
CA LEU A 375 25.32 7.97 1.38
C LEU A 375 26.66 8.33 0.72
N GLU A 376 26.74 8.33 -0.61
CA GLU A 376 27.93 8.76 -1.37
C GLU A 376 28.29 10.22 -1.04
N VAL A 377 27.33 11.14 -1.15
CA VAL A 377 27.52 12.57 -0.82
C VAL A 377 27.91 12.76 0.65
N SER A 378 27.29 12.02 1.57
CA SER A 378 27.62 12.07 3.01
C SER A 378 29.05 11.57 3.28
N CYS A 379 29.45 10.45 2.66
CA CYS A 379 30.80 9.90 2.76
C CYS A 379 31.84 10.84 2.15
N SER A 380 31.57 11.47 1.00
CA SER A 380 32.45 12.49 0.42
C SER A 380 32.62 13.69 1.34
N SER A 381 31.53 14.22 1.89
CA SER A 381 31.61 15.35 2.85
C SER A 381 32.35 14.99 4.13
N MET A 382 32.23 13.75 4.62
CA MET A 382 32.96 13.28 5.79
C MET A 382 34.45 13.07 5.50
N ALA A 383 34.79 12.56 4.31
CA ALA A 383 36.17 12.44 3.85
C ALA A 383 36.85 13.82 3.73
N GLU A 384 36.17 14.81 3.15
CA GLU A 384 36.68 16.18 3.08
C GLU A 384 36.94 16.82 4.46
N ASP A 385 36.06 16.59 5.42
CA ASP A 385 36.21 17.08 6.80
C ASP A 385 37.38 16.39 7.53
N ILE A 386 37.55 15.07 7.33
CA ILE A 386 38.72 14.32 7.82
C ILE A 386 40.00 14.86 7.18
N CYS A 387 40.04 15.07 5.86
CA CYS A 387 41.19 15.66 5.17
C CYS A 387 41.52 17.07 5.70
N ARG A 388 40.52 17.96 5.83
CA ARG A 388 40.72 19.32 6.38
C ARG A 388 41.26 19.28 7.82
N LYS A 389 40.70 18.43 8.68
CA LYS A 389 41.20 18.23 10.06
C LYS A 389 42.63 17.69 10.07
N SER A 390 42.96 16.79 9.15
CA SER A 390 44.31 16.22 9.02
C SER A 390 45.32 17.30 8.62
N SER A 391 45.01 18.16 7.64
CA SER A 391 45.87 19.29 7.26
C SER A 391 46.03 20.34 8.38
N ILE A 392 44.99 20.59 9.18
CA ILE A 392 45.09 21.46 10.37
C ILE A 392 46.06 20.87 11.40
N ILE A 393 45.94 19.56 11.68
CA ILE A 393 46.82 18.85 12.61
C ILE A 393 48.27 18.82 12.08
N GLU A 394 48.46 18.55 10.79
CA GLU A 394 49.77 18.56 10.13
C GLU A 394 50.44 19.94 10.24
N THR A 395 49.71 21.01 9.91
CA THR A 395 50.18 22.41 10.07
C THR A 395 50.61 22.68 11.52
N TYR A 396 49.76 22.36 12.50
CA TYR A 396 50.05 22.58 13.92
C TYR A 396 51.26 21.77 14.41
N VAL A 397 51.46 20.56 13.90
CA VAL A 397 52.60 19.68 14.21
C VAL A 397 53.89 20.11 13.49
N MET A 398 53.80 20.84 12.38
CA MET A 398 54.94 21.51 11.74
C MET A 398 55.36 22.76 12.53
N ASP A 399 54.42 23.67 12.83
CA ASP A 399 54.68 24.88 13.63
C ASP A 399 55.20 24.54 15.03
N SER A 400 54.65 23.51 15.69
CA SER A 400 55.13 23.03 16.99
C SER A 400 56.61 22.59 16.95
N ARG A 401 57.10 22.06 15.81
CA ARG A 401 58.50 21.66 15.65
C ARG A 401 59.42 22.85 15.34
N ILE A 402 58.92 23.88 14.67
CA ILE A 402 59.66 25.14 14.44
C ILE A 402 59.78 25.91 15.76
N GLY A 403 58.69 26.02 16.53
CA GLY A 403 58.70 26.68 17.85
C GLY A 403 59.63 26.02 18.88
N PHE A 404 59.74 24.69 18.87
CA PHE A 404 60.56 23.96 19.85
C PHE A 404 62.05 23.84 19.47
N SER A 405 62.40 24.00 18.19
CA SER A 405 63.81 23.92 17.73
C SER A 405 64.57 25.25 17.79
N GLY A 406 63.87 26.38 18.02
CA GLY A 406 64.45 27.72 18.09
C GLY A 406 64.95 28.19 19.46
N SER A 407 64.99 27.35 20.50
CA SER A 407 65.38 27.77 21.87
C SER A 407 66.21 26.74 22.63
N ALA A 408 67.32 26.32 22.04
CA ALA A 408 68.30 25.45 22.68
C ALA A 408 69.76 25.73 22.24
N VAL A 409 70.32 26.91 22.59
CA VAL A 409 71.78 27.15 22.83
C VAL A 409 72.01 28.61 23.24
N GLY A 410 72.97 28.84 24.15
CA GLY A 410 73.68 30.12 24.30
C GLY A 410 72.97 31.20 25.14
N GLY A 411 73.51 31.47 26.33
CA GLY A 411 73.19 32.66 27.13
C GLY A 411 74.39 33.59 27.30
N HIS A 412 74.16 34.76 27.91
CA HIS A 412 75.12 35.83 28.25
C HIS A 412 75.76 36.61 27.09
N GLY A 413 75.72 37.96 27.18
CA GLY A 413 76.64 38.81 26.41
C GLY A 413 76.20 40.24 26.08
N GLY A 414 76.35 41.17 27.04
CA GLY A 414 76.93 42.53 26.84
C GLY A 414 76.36 43.54 25.82
N HIS A 415 76.12 44.76 26.34
CA HIS A 415 76.15 46.07 25.65
C HIS A 415 75.23 46.34 24.44
N GLY A 416 74.54 47.49 24.50
CA GLY A 416 73.84 48.09 23.36
C GLY A 416 74.65 49.19 22.66
N GLY A 417 74.04 49.81 21.65
CA GLY A 417 74.59 50.96 20.93
C GLY A 417 73.99 51.08 19.53
N HIS A 418 73.54 52.30 19.19
CA HIS A 418 73.21 52.86 17.87
C HIS A 418 72.86 51.96 16.67
N GLY A 419 71.70 52.26 16.08
CA GLY A 419 71.16 51.60 14.90
C GLY A 419 72.01 51.66 13.61
N GLY A 420 71.64 50.76 12.70
CA GLY A 420 72.12 50.68 11.33
C GLY A 420 71.07 49.99 10.46
N VAL A 421 70.61 50.67 9.41
CA VAL A 421 69.66 50.11 8.44
C VAL A 421 70.44 49.28 7.43
N LEU A 422 70.19 47.96 7.38
CA LEU A 422 70.19 47.07 6.19
C LEU A 422 70.24 45.58 6.61
N ALA A 423 69.07 45.03 6.96
CA ALA A 423 68.88 43.58 7.10
C ALA A 423 67.49 43.14 6.57
N GLU A 424 66.94 43.87 5.59
CA GLU A 424 65.85 43.33 4.77
C GLU A 424 66.39 42.15 3.95
N ARG A 425 65.83 40.95 4.17
CA ARG A 425 65.15 40.11 3.15
C ARG A 425 64.94 38.70 3.70
N GLY A 426 64.00 38.54 4.63
CA GLY A 426 63.67 37.20 5.17
C GLY A 426 62.54 37.12 6.21
N GLY A 427 62.25 38.20 6.94
CA GLY A 427 61.20 38.19 7.98
C GLY A 427 59.97 39.01 7.61
N LEU A 428 58.78 38.43 7.80
CA LEU A 428 57.44 39.06 7.92
C LEU A 428 56.88 39.87 6.72
N GLY A 429 57.71 40.54 5.92
CA GLY A 429 57.26 41.43 4.81
C GLY A 429 56.68 40.72 3.57
N SER A 430 56.90 39.41 3.43
CA SER A 430 56.16 38.55 2.48
C SER A 430 54.83 38.09 3.09
N VAL A 431 54.88 37.58 4.32
CA VAL A 431 53.70 37.08 5.06
C VAL A 431 52.61 38.15 5.18
N LEU A 432 52.96 39.40 5.46
CA LEU A 432 52.02 40.53 5.49
C LEU A 432 51.44 40.89 4.11
N ARG A 433 52.04 40.46 3.00
CA ARG A 433 51.51 40.66 1.65
C ARG A 433 50.50 39.58 1.28
N ASP A 434 50.70 38.36 1.76
CA ASP A 434 49.76 37.24 1.58
C ASP A 434 48.59 37.28 2.58
N LEU A 435 48.78 37.85 3.79
CA LEU A 435 47.71 38.05 4.78
C LEU A 435 46.70 39.13 4.37
N VAL A 436 47.03 40.05 3.46
CA VAL A 436 46.10 41.08 2.96
C VAL A 436 45.27 40.51 1.80
N LYS A 437 44.46 39.50 2.15
CA LYS A 437 43.54 38.69 1.30
C LYS A 437 44.24 37.73 0.32
N PRO A 438 43.88 36.42 0.38
CA PRO A 438 42.52 36.01 0.05
C PRO A 438 41.82 35.11 1.09
N GLY A 439 41.60 35.62 2.32
CA GLY A 439 40.85 34.90 3.37
C GLY A 439 39.34 34.68 3.12
N ASP A 440 38.84 34.97 1.92
CA ASP A 440 37.41 34.95 1.56
C ASP A 440 37.08 33.94 0.45
N GLU A 441 37.97 33.03 0.01
CA GLU A 441 37.66 32.12 -1.12
C GLU A 441 36.38 31.31 -0.88
N ASN A 442 36.18 30.71 0.30
CA ASN A 442 34.94 30.00 0.63
C ASN A 442 33.70 30.93 0.63
N LEU A 443 33.83 32.17 1.10
CA LEU A 443 32.72 33.14 1.12
C LEU A 443 32.41 33.69 -0.28
N ARG A 444 33.43 33.86 -1.12
CA ARG A 444 33.35 34.26 -2.53
C ARG A 444 32.74 33.14 -3.37
N GLU A 445 33.14 31.90 -3.14
CA GLU A 445 32.56 30.73 -3.79
C GLU A 445 31.12 30.47 -3.33
N MET A 446 30.82 30.64 -2.04
CA MET A 446 29.46 30.55 -1.50
C MET A 446 28.55 31.65 -2.06
N ASN A 447 29.01 32.90 -2.11
CA ASN A 447 28.27 33.98 -2.77
C ASN A 447 28.08 33.71 -4.27
N LYS A 448 29.09 33.17 -4.97
CA LYS A 448 28.98 32.77 -6.37
C LYS A 448 27.99 31.62 -6.57
N LYS A 449 27.96 30.62 -5.68
CA LYS A 449 26.98 29.52 -5.70
C LYS A 449 25.56 30.02 -5.41
N LEU A 450 25.38 30.94 -4.45
CA LEU A 450 24.11 31.60 -4.17
C LEU A 450 23.64 32.47 -5.34
N GLN A 451 24.54 33.25 -5.96
CA GLN A 451 24.24 34.08 -7.12
C GLN A 451 23.83 33.21 -8.33
N ASN A 452 24.61 32.18 -8.67
CA ASN A 452 24.27 31.23 -9.73
C ASN A 452 22.90 30.57 -9.48
N MET A 453 22.61 30.17 -8.23
CA MET A 453 21.33 29.56 -7.86
C MET A 453 20.16 30.56 -7.98
N LEU A 454 20.38 31.83 -7.64
CA LEU A 454 19.39 32.90 -7.80
C LEU A 454 19.13 33.19 -9.29
N GLU A 455 20.19 33.28 -10.10
CA GLU A 455 20.11 33.47 -11.55
C GLU A 455 19.40 32.29 -12.24
N GLU A 456 19.69 31.05 -11.83
CA GLU A 456 19.00 29.85 -12.33
C GLU A 456 17.52 29.83 -11.92
N GLN A 457 17.19 30.18 -10.68
CA GLN A 457 15.79 30.23 -10.22
C GLN A 457 15.00 31.39 -10.84
N LEU A 458 15.62 32.55 -11.07
CA LEU A 458 15.02 33.66 -11.83
C LEU A 458 14.78 33.24 -13.29
N THR A 459 15.75 32.55 -13.91
CA THR A 459 15.61 32.02 -15.27
C THR A 459 14.48 30.99 -15.35
N LYS A 460 14.37 30.08 -14.38
CA LYS A 460 13.27 29.11 -14.29
C LYS A 460 11.91 29.78 -14.08
N ASN A 461 11.81 30.77 -13.20
CA ASN A 461 10.58 31.55 -13.02
C ASN A 461 10.19 32.32 -14.29
N MET A 462 11.14 32.89 -15.03
CA MET A 462 10.87 33.55 -16.31
C MET A 462 10.33 32.58 -17.37
N HIS A 463 10.85 31.35 -17.43
CA HIS A 463 10.30 30.32 -18.32
C HIS A 463 8.91 29.88 -17.87
N LEU A 464 8.72 29.55 -16.59
CA LEU A 464 7.42 29.17 -16.03
C LEU A 464 6.36 30.26 -16.22
N GLN A 465 6.71 31.54 -16.04
CA GLN A 465 5.80 32.66 -16.31
C GLN A 465 5.44 32.73 -17.81
N LYS A 466 6.41 32.56 -18.70
CA LYS A 466 6.18 32.54 -20.15
C LYS A 466 5.31 31.34 -20.58
N ASP A 467 5.52 30.18 -19.98
CA ASP A 467 4.74 28.97 -20.23
C ASP A 467 3.30 29.14 -19.71
N LEU A 468 3.11 29.78 -18.54
CA LEU A 468 1.79 30.18 -18.03
C LEU A 468 1.12 31.25 -18.93
N GLU A 469 1.87 32.21 -19.47
CA GLU A 469 1.37 33.19 -20.43
C GLU A 469 0.96 32.54 -21.76
N LEU A 470 1.69 31.52 -22.23
CA LEU A 470 1.34 30.73 -23.42
C LEU A 470 0.09 29.87 -23.18
N LEU A 471 0.04 29.13 -22.06
CA LEU A 471 -1.13 28.35 -21.67
C LEU A 471 -2.38 29.23 -21.45
N SER A 472 -2.21 30.43 -20.89
CA SER A 472 -3.29 31.42 -20.75
C SER A 472 -3.76 31.94 -22.12
N GLN A 473 -2.84 32.25 -23.02
CA GLN A 473 -3.18 32.62 -24.41
C GLN A 473 -3.90 31.48 -25.14
N GLU A 474 -3.47 30.23 -24.97
CA GLU A 474 -4.09 29.07 -25.58
C GLU A 474 -5.47 28.74 -24.98
N LEU A 475 -5.65 28.91 -23.67
CA LEU A 475 -6.94 28.79 -23.01
C LEU A 475 -7.91 29.90 -23.48
N VAL A 476 -7.43 31.13 -23.68
CA VAL A 476 -8.21 32.21 -24.32
C VAL A 476 -8.49 31.94 -25.80
N ARG A 477 -7.56 31.30 -26.53
CA ARG A 477 -7.72 30.86 -27.93
C ARG A 477 -8.84 29.83 -28.04
N LEU A 478 -8.78 28.76 -27.22
CA LEU A 478 -9.79 27.70 -27.13
C LEU A 478 -11.15 28.24 -26.66
N SER A 479 -11.16 29.17 -25.70
CA SER A 479 -12.39 29.85 -25.25
C SER A 479 -13.04 30.69 -26.36
N LYS A 480 -12.25 31.28 -27.27
CA LYS A 480 -12.76 32.00 -28.44
C LYS A 480 -13.14 31.10 -29.62
N GLU A 481 -12.50 29.93 -29.76
CA GLU A 481 -12.86 28.92 -30.76
C GLU A 481 -14.11 28.12 -30.38
N ASN A 482 -14.50 28.10 -29.09
CA ASN A 482 -15.72 27.41 -28.62
C ASN A 482 -16.79 28.37 -28.03
N PRO A 483 -17.37 29.30 -28.81
CA PRO A 483 -18.38 30.26 -28.34
C PRO A 483 -19.79 29.65 -28.14
N GLY A 484 -19.95 28.32 -28.19
CA GLY A 484 -21.26 27.63 -28.14
C GLY A 484 -21.47 26.67 -26.95
N GLY A 485 -20.45 26.44 -26.12
CA GLY A 485 -20.40 25.31 -25.18
C GLY A 485 -20.92 25.54 -23.76
N GLY A 486 -21.97 26.35 -23.51
CA GLY A 486 -22.37 26.60 -22.11
C GLY A 486 -23.55 27.52 -21.79
N ALA A 487 -24.69 27.42 -22.50
CA ALA A 487 -25.89 28.21 -22.16
C ALA A 487 -27.22 27.49 -22.47
N ALA A 488 -27.48 26.35 -21.82
CA ALA A 488 -28.77 25.66 -21.88
C ALA A 488 -29.07 24.91 -20.58
N GLY A 489 -29.78 25.57 -19.65
CA GLY A 489 -30.29 24.96 -18.42
C GLY A 489 -31.60 25.61 -18.01
N SER A 490 -32.66 24.80 -17.93
CA SER A 490 -33.99 25.12 -17.37
C SER A 490 -34.68 26.40 -17.87
N GLY A 491 -35.52 26.27 -18.89
CA GLY A 491 -36.41 27.31 -19.41
C GLY A 491 -37.32 26.79 -20.52
#